data_AF-A0ABD4TJ90-F1
#
_entry.id   AF-A0ABD4TJ90-F1
#
_cell.length_a   1.000
_cell.length_b   1.000
_cell.length_c   1.000
_cell.angle_alpha   90.00
_cell.angle_beta   90.00
_cell.angle_gamma   90.00
#
_symmetry.space_group_name_H-M   'P 1'
#
loop_
_entity.id
_entity.type
_entity.pdbx_description
1 polymer ?
#
loop_
_entity_poly.entity_id
_entity_poly.type
_entity_poly.pdbx_seq_one_letter_code
_entity_poly.pdbx_strand_id
1 'polypeptide(L)'
;MNTLNRSDNYPEGPDPGLAGAIFPGWLKKRGAIRRISDCERKCEKNGFTAKAFIKSMGVERIRIGEMGNGRKVIKLVDTPWADRWMTYYDVEVPHHRHWKKI
;
A
#
# COMPACT_ATOMS: atom_id res chain seq x y z
N MET A 1 -1.54 16.40 -34.43
CA MET A 1 -0.98 15.26 -33.68
C MET A 1 -0.55 15.79 -32.33
N ASN A 2 -1.41 15.70 -31.31
CA ASN A 2 -1.10 16.21 -29.98
C ASN A 2 -0.32 15.15 -29.20
N THR A 3 0.94 15.46 -28.93
CA THR A 3 1.81 14.74 -28.01
C THR A 3 1.23 14.86 -26.60
N LEU A 4 0.62 13.76 -26.12
CA LEU A 4 0.22 13.64 -24.73
C LEU A 4 1.48 13.62 -23.86
N ASN A 5 1.76 14.76 -23.22
CA ASN A 5 2.69 14.87 -22.11
C ASN A 5 2.11 14.05 -20.93
N ARG A 6 2.50 12.77 -20.83
CA ARG A 6 2.02 11.82 -19.81
C ARG A 6 3.09 11.54 -18.75
N SER A 7 3.97 12.51 -18.51
CA SER A 7 5.17 12.32 -17.68
C SER A 7 5.07 12.91 -16.27
N ASP A 8 4.04 13.72 -15.96
CA ASP A 8 3.97 14.47 -14.68
C ASP A 8 3.21 13.77 -13.54
N ASN A 9 2.61 12.59 -13.77
CA ASN A 9 1.76 11.91 -12.77
C ASN A 9 2.30 10.55 -12.29
N TYR A 10 3.47 10.11 -12.73
CA TYR A 10 4.04 8.85 -12.27
C TYR A 10 4.59 9.02 -10.84
N PRO A 11 4.09 8.29 -9.84
CA PRO A 11 4.54 8.45 -8.47
C PRO A 11 6.02 8.13 -8.29
N GLU A 12 6.67 8.84 -7.36
CA GLU A 12 8.04 8.50 -6.96
C GLU A 12 8.10 7.17 -6.19
N GLY A 13 9.19 6.43 -6.41
CA GLY A 13 9.48 5.17 -5.74
C GLY A 13 9.18 3.94 -6.60
N PRO A 14 9.37 2.72 -6.05
CA PRO A 14 9.07 1.49 -6.74
C PRO A 14 7.57 1.37 -6.98
N ASP A 15 7.23 0.95 -8.21
CA ASP A 15 5.87 0.66 -8.63
C ASP A 15 5.40 -0.67 -8.05
N PRO A 16 4.38 -0.70 -7.18
CA PRO A 16 3.84 -1.93 -6.64
C PRO A 16 2.96 -2.70 -7.65
N GLY A 17 2.63 -2.10 -8.79
CA GLY A 17 1.59 -2.57 -9.70
C GLY A 17 0.18 -2.38 -9.13
N LEU A 18 -0.85 -2.53 -9.97
CA LEU A 18 -2.26 -2.41 -9.56
C LEU A 18 -2.60 -3.31 -8.35
N ALA A 19 -2.28 -4.60 -8.45
CA ALA A 19 -2.53 -5.58 -7.39
C ALA A 19 -1.76 -5.24 -6.11
N GLY A 20 -0.54 -4.72 -6.26
CA GLY A 20 0.29 -4.30 -5.15
C GLY A 20 -0.12 -2.97 -4.54
N ALA A 21 -0.82 -2.07 -5.24
CA ALA A 21 -1.38 -0.83 -4.67
C ALA A 21 -2.59 -1.12 -3.77
N ILE A 22 -3.35 -2.17 -4.07
CA ILE A 22 -4.52 -2.61 -3.26
C ILE A 22 -4.09 -3.04 -1.84
N PHE A 23 -2.91 -3.65 -1.69
CA PHE A 23 -2.47 -4.18 -0.39
C PHE A 23 -2.09 -3.08 0.63
N PRO A 24 -1.22 -2.10 0.33
CA PRO A 24 -0.97 -0.92 1.15
C PRO A 24 -2.25 -0.16 1.46
N GLY A 25 -3.17 0.01 0.51
CA GLY A 25 -4.46 0.64 0.78
C GLY A 25 -5.33 -0.14 1.77
N TRP A 26 -5.39 -1.46 1.63
CA TRP A 26 -6.06 -2.34 2.60
C TRP A 26 -5.43 -2.29 4.00
N LEU A 27 -4.10 -2.17 4.07
CA LEU A 27 -3.33 -2.10 5.31
C LEU A 27 -3.49 -0.72 5.97
N LYS A 28 -3.44 0.37 5.19
CA LYS A 28 -3.65 1.75 5.64
C LYS A 28 -5.03 1.91 6.29
N LYS A 29 -6.10 1.40 5.66
CA LYS A 29 -7.46 1.33 6.24
C LYS A 29 -7.52 0.74 7.65
N ARG A 30 -6.54 -0.10 8.01
CA ARG A 30 -6.51 -0.88 9.26
C ARG A 30 -5.47 -0.36 10.25
N GLY A 31 -5.06 0.90 10.11
CA GLY A 31 -4.09 1.55 10.97
C GLY A 31 -2.64 1.33 10.54
N ALA A 32 -2.40 1.01 9.26
CA ALA A 32 -1.07 0.81 8.68
C ALA A 32 -0.25 -0.34 9.32
N ILE A 33 -0.87 -1.20 10.12
CA ILE A 33 -0.20 -2.32 10.80
C ILE A 33 -1.15 -3.49 11.00
N ARG A 34 -0.72 -4.71 10.62
CA ARG A 34 -1.50 -5.94 10.82
C ARG A 34 -0.61 -7.16 11.04
N ARG A 35 -1.20 -8.23 11.56
CA ARG A 35 -0.49 -9.52 11.74
C ARG A 35 0.02 -10.05 10.41
N ILE A 36 1.16 -10.71 10.45
CA ILE A 36 1.78 -11.26 9.24
C ILE A 36 0.86 -12.24 8.52
N SER A 37 0.12 -13.09 9.25
CA SER A 37 -0.82 -14.06 8.69
C SER A 37 -1.99 -13.41 7.93
N ASP A 38 -2.52 -12.30 8.46
CA ASP A 38 -3.57 -11.54 7.77
C ASP A 38 -3.05 -10.86 6.50
N CYS A 39 -1.81 -10.38 6.54
CA CYS A 39 -1.17 -9.76 5.41
C CYS A 39 -0.85 -10.77 4.31
N GLU A 40 -0.27 -11.92 4.64
CA GLU A 40 -0.01 -13.00 3.68
C GLU A 40 -1.30 -13.43 2.98
N ARG A 41 -2.37 -13.71 3.74
CA ARG A 41 -3.68 -14.03 3.16
C ARG A 41 -4.21 -12.94 2.23
N LYS A 42 -3.94 -11.66 2.50
CA LYS A 42 -4.33 -10.57 1.61
C LYS A 42 -3.44 -10.50 0.38
N CYS A 43 -2.13 -10.68 0.52
CA CYS A 43 -1.18 -10.72 -0.60
C CYS A 43 -1.53 -11.88 -1.55
N GLU A 44 -1.79 -13.08 -1.01
CA GLU A 44 -2.12 -14.27 -1.79
C GLU A 44 -3.39 -14.06 -2.63
N LYS A 45 -4.41 -13.42 -2.05
CA LYS A 45 -5.64 -13.01 -2.77
C LYS A 45 -5.38 -12.04 -3.93
N ASN A 46 -4.24 -11.35 -3.92
CA ASN A 46 -3.81 -10.44 -4.98
C ASN A 46 -2.68 -11.04 -5.85
N GLY A 47 -2.36 -12.34 -5.68
CA GLY A 47 -1.42 -13.07 -6.54
C GLY A 47 0.06 -12.97 -6.14
N PHE A 48 0.39 -12.52 -4.93
CA PHE A 48 1.78 -12.42 -4.46
C PHE A 48 1.93 -12.80 -2.99
N THR A 49 3.16 -12.88 -2.48
CA THR A 49 3.44 -13.10 -1.04
C THR A 49 3.91 -11.81 -0.38
N ALA A 50 3.65 -11.65 0.91
CA ALA A 50 4.05 -10.44 1.62
C ALA A 50 5.58 -10.31 1.70
N LYS A 51 6.30 -11.43 1.85
CA LYS A 51 7.77 -11.45 1.80
C LYS A 51 8.32 -10.96 0.45
N ALA A 52 7.77 -11.45 -0.68
CA ALA A 52 8.21 -11.01 -2.00
C ALA A 52 7.90 -9.53 -2.24
N PHE A 53 6.72 -9.08 -1.80
CA PHE A 53 6.30 -7.69 -1.89
C PHE A 53 7.24 -6.75 -1.11
N ILE A 54 7.55 -7.08 0.15
CA ILE A 54 8.49 -6.30 0.98
C ILE A 54 9.87 -6.22 0.32
N LYS A 55 10.37 -7.34 -0.22
CA LYS A 55 11.67 -7.38 -0.90
C LYS A 55 11.68 -6.46 -2.13
N SER A 56 10.58 -6.40 -2.87
CA SER A 56 10.47 -5.58 -4.08
C SER A 56 10.31 -4.10 -3.78
N MET A 57 9.56 -3.74 -2.73
CA MET A 57 9.22 -2.35 -2.40
C MET A 57 10.23 -1.68 -1.47
N GLY A 58 11.00 -2.48 -0.73
CA GLY A 58 11.96 -1.99 0.24
C GLY A 58 11.36 -1.79 1.64
N VAL A 59 12.20 -2.02 2.65
CA VAL A 59 11.83 -2.03 4.07
C VAL A 59 11.53 -0.63 4.62
N GLU A 60 12.04 0.40 3.95
CA GLU A 60 11.74 1.80 4.21
C GLU A 60 10.27 2.16 3.95
N ARG A 61 9.58 1.39 3.09
CA ARG A 61 8.16 1.59 2.77
C ARG A 61 7.27 0.61 3.52
N ILE A 62 7.64 -0.65 3.55
CA ILE A 62 6.86 -1.71 4.19
C ILE A 62 7.77 -2.77 4.77
N ARG A 63 7.58 -3.11 6.04
CA ARG A 63 8.49 -4.03 6.74
C ARG A 63 7.79 -4.96 7.71
N ILE A 64 8.48 -6.06 8.01
CA ILE A 64 8.15 -6.93 9.13
C ILE A 64 8.60 -6.24 10.41
N GLY A 65 7.76 -6.27 11.44
CA GLY A 65 8.09 -5.84 12.79
C GLY A 65 7.47 -6.79 13.82
N GLU A 66 7.57 -6.42 15.09
CA GLU A 66 7.00 -7.18 16.20
C GLU A 66 6.18 -6.26 17.11
N MET A 67 5.07 -6.77 17.62
CA MET A 67 4.33 -6.14 18.72
C MET A 67 5.00 -6.48 20.06
N GLY A 68 4.70 -5.71 21.11
CA GLY A 68 5.24 -5.95 22.47
C GLY A 68 4.94 -7.32 23.09
N ASN A 69 4.10 -8.14 22.45
CA ASN A 69 3.81 -9.53 22.83
C ASN A 69 4.53 -10.57 21.93
N GLY A 70 5.56 -10.17 21.19
CA GLY A 70 6.33 -11.04 20.28
C GLY A 70 5.60 -11.44 19.00
N ARG A 71 4.39 -10.93 18.75
CA ARG A 71 3.65 -11.25 17.51
C ARG A 71 4.22 -10.49 16.33
N LYS A 72 4.59 -11.22 15.27
CA LYS A 72 5.04 -10.66 14.00
C LYS A 72 3.92 -9.94 13.25
N VAL A 73 4.25 -8.76 12.77
CA VAL A 73 3.35 -7.85 12.05
C VAL A 73 4.03 -7.34 10.79
N ILE A 74 3.22 -6.87 9.84
CA ILE A 74 3.69 -6.04 8.74
C ILE A 74 3.18 -4.63 8.99
N LYS A 75 4.10 -3.67 8.89
CA LYS A 75 3.83 -2.24 9.04
C LYS A 75 4.10 -1.53 7.73
N LEU A 76 3.12 -0.75 7.28
CA LEU A 76 3.30 0.27 6.25
C LEU A 76 3.96 1.49 6.93
N VAL A 77 5.19 1.79 6.51
CA VAL A 77 6.03 2.85 7.05
C VAL A 77 5.82 4.14 6.26
N ASP A 78 5.78 4.03 4.93
CA ASP A 78 5.60 5.15 4.02
C ASP A 78 4.16 5.19 3.50
N THR A 79 3.29 5.87 4.26
CA THR A 79 1.89 6.07 3.84
C THR A 79 1.74 7.03 2.65
N PRO A 80 2.56 8.10 2.51
CA PRO A 80 2.54 8.93 1.30
C PRO A 80 2.83 8.14 0.01
N TRP A 81 3.82 7.25 0.01
CA TRP A 81 4.08 6.36 -1.12
C TRP A 81 2.83 5.54 -1.48
N ALA A 82 2.19 4.91 -0.49
CA ALA A 82 0.98 4.13 -0.73
C ALA A 82 -0.14 4.97 -1.34
N ASP A 83 -0.36 6.19 -0.85
CA ASP A 83 -1.41 7.09 -1.34
C ASP A 83 -1.18 7.49 -2.80
N ARG A 84 0.05 7.90 -3.15
CA ARG A 84 0.36 8.28 -4.53
C ARG A 84 0.10 7.14 -5.51
N TRP A 85 0.50 5.91 -5.16
CA TRP A 85 0.25 4.74 -6.00
C TRP A 85 -1.22 4.33 -6.04
N MET A 86 -1.96 4.49 -4.96
CA MET A 86 -3.39 4.24 -4.94
C MET A 86 -4.16 5.21 -5.84
N THR A 87 -3.81 6.50 -5.81
CA THR A 87 -4.40 7.52 -6.69
C THR A 87 -4.02 7.25 -8.15
N TYR A 88 -2.74 6.94 -8.43
CA TYR A 88 -2.28 6.63 -9.79
C TYR A 88 -3.03 5.45 -10.43
N TYR A 89 -3.31 4.40 -9.65
CA TYR A 89 -4.05 3.23 -10.11
C TYR A 89 -5.58 3.33 -9.95
N ASP A 90 -6.11 4.47 -9.49
CA ASP A 90 -7.54 4.66 -9.18
C ASP A 90 -8.12 3.57 -8.25
N VAL A 91 -7.28 3.08 -7.33
CA VAL A 91 -7.68 2.15 -6.25
C VAL A 91 -7.71 2.86 -4.90
N GLU A 92 -7.75 4.19 -4.93
CA GLU A 92 -7.86 5.01 -3.75
C GLU A 92 -9.10 4.60 -2.98
N VAL A 93 -8.83 4.09 -1.81
CA VAL A 93 -9.83 3.93 -0.78
C VAL A 93 -10.20 5.34 -0.33
N PRO A 94 -11.48 5.70 -0.30
CA PRO A 94 -11.91 6.92 0.37
C PRO A 94 -11.51 6.84 1.84
N HIS A 95 -10.49 7.61 2.23
CA HIS A 95 -10.16 7.87 3.63
C HIS A 95 -10.96 9.12 4.00
N HIS A 96 -11.76 9.02 5.06
CA HIS A 96 -12.67 10.05 5.59
C HIS A 96 -14.10 10.06 5.03
N ARG A 97 -15.01 9.71 5.94
CA ARG A 97 -16.30 10.35 6.18
C ARG A 97 -16.08 11.87 6.23
N HIS A 98 -15.90 12.54 5.10
CA HIS A 98 -16.14 13.97 5.02
C HIS A 98 -17.60 14.13 5.42
N TRP A 99 -17.86 14.65 6.62
CA TRP A 99 -19.14 15.27 6.88
C TRP A 99 -19.26 16.37 5.83
N LYS A 100 -20.09 16.14 4.81
CA LYS A 100 -20.62 17.23 4.01
C LYS A 100 -21.34 18.13 5.02
N LYS A 101 -20.70 19.22 5.43
CA LYS A 101 -21.47 20.38 5.87
C LYS A 101 -22.21 20.85 4.63
N ILE A 102 -23.48 20.46 4.57
CA ILE A 102 -24.49 21.17 3.79
C ILE A 102 -24.69 22.52 4.47
#